data_AF-A0A0A0DLS4-F1
#
_entry.id   AF-A0A0A0DLS4-F1
#
_cell.length_a   1.000
_cell.length_b   1.000
_cell.length_c   1.000
_cell.angle_alpha   90.00
_cell.angle_beta   90.00
_cell.angle_gamma   90.00
#
_symmetry.space_group_name_H-M   'P 1'
#
loop_
_entity.id
_entity.type
_entity.pdbx_description
1 polymer ?
#
loop_
_entity_poly.entity_id
_entity_poly.type
_entity_poly.pdbx_seq_one_letter_code
_entity_poly.pdbx_strand_id
1 'polypeptide(L)'
;MSEKLIDAAGKVRAGEEVDLARVSAYLRAAGMELQGEPQLKQFPGGASNLTYLLSYDNRDLILRRPPFGHIAKSAHDVVREARIMQMLKPVYPAVPNVYAICEDVEVIGAPFYVMERLVGVIPRQNLPEELGLDAPKTRQLCLNVLDKLIDLHMLDAKAAGLDTLGKGEGYVARQIEGWSKRFRAARTEDVSDFESVMQWLADKQPKQEVAICLIHNDFRFDNVVLDIADPMKVIGVLDWEMATMGDPLMDLGSSLAYWVQADDDAFMLGSRRQPTNAPGMLTRQEVIDYYAQRTGWSVANFDFYEVYGLFRLAGIVQQIYKRFKEGNARNPVFATFGPFANYLGQRCERIIAQSSL
;
A
#
# COMPACT_ATOMS: atom_id res chain seq x y z
N MET A 1 -22.68 11.32 13.39
CA MET A 1 -21.89 10.08 13.66
C MET A 1 -20.92 9.76 12.52
N SER A 2 -21.23 10.07 11.25
CA SER A 2 -20.33 9.80 10.11
C SER A 2 -19.00 10.57 10.10
N GLU A 3 -18.98 11.84 10.55
CA GLU A 3 -17.75 12.67 10.50
C GLU A 3 -16.57 12.13 11.31
N LYS A 4 -16.82 11.35 12.37
CA LYS A 4 -15.74 10.75 13.19
C LYS A 4 -15.07 9.55 12.53
N LEU A 5 -15.73 8.94 11.54
CA LEU A 5 -15.28 7.72 10.88
C LEU A 5 -14.51 7.99 9.58
N ILE A 6 -14.64 9.22 9.06
CA ILE A 6 -13.98 9.65 7.84
C ILE A 6 -12.63 10.24 8.21
N ASP A 7 -11.58 9.85 7.47
CA ASP A 7 -10.25 10.40 7.70
C ASP A 7 -10.25 11.92 7.48
N ALA A 8 -9.67 12.66 8.44
CA ALA A 8 -9.79 14.11 8.50
C ALA A 8 -8.52 14.78 7.99
N ALA A 9 -8.66 15.59 6.95
CA ALA A 9 -7.60 16.48 6.52
C ALA A 9 -7.50 17.68 7.48
N GLY A 10 -6.27 18.00 7.90
CA GLY A 10 -5.95 19.11 8.79
C GLY A 10 -5.43 20.34 8.06
N LYS A 11 -4.89 21.29 8.82
CA LYS A 11 -4.19 22.46 8.27
C LYS A 11 -3.00 21.99 7.43
N VAL A 12 -2.79 22.63 6.29
CA VAL A 12 -1.59 22.44 5.48
C VAL A 12 -0.35 22.79 6.30
N ARG A 13 0.66 21.91 6.27
CA ARG A 13 1.93 22.13 6.93
C ARG A 13 2.65 23.33 6.31
N ALA A 14 3.34 24.12 7.13
CA ALA A 14 4.05 25.32 6.68
C ALA A 14 5.16 24.95 5.68
N GLY A 15 5.18 25.61 4.53
CA GLY A 15 6.10 25.33 3.42
C GLY A 15 5.63 24.21 2.49
N GLU A 16 4.45 23.61 2.76
CA GLU A 16 3.84 22.60 1.91
C GLU A 16 2.55 23.11 1.22
N GLU A 17 2.37 24.43 1.13
CA GLU A 17 1.28 25.09 0.43
C GLU A 17 1.43 25.00 -1.10
N VAL A 18 0.31 25.03 -1.83
CA VAL A 18 0.28 25.06 -3.30
C VAL A 18 -0.54 26.25 -3.79
N ASP A 19 -0.23 26.76 -4.98
CA ASP A 19 -0.95 27.86 -5.61
C ASP A 19 -2.33 27.39 -6.10
N LEU A 20 -3.36 27.62 -5.29
CA LEU A 20 -4.73 27.18 -5.59
C LEU A 20 -5.37 27.89 -6.77
N ALA A 21 -4.93 29.10 -7.09
CA ALA A 21 -5.43 29.82 -8.25
C ALA A 21 -4.94 29.15 -9.53
N ARG A 22 -3.65 28.78 -9.58
CA ARG A 22 -3.08 28.01 -10.70
C ARG A 22 -3.70 26.61 -10.83
N VAL A 23 -3.86 25.89 -9.72
CA VAL A 23 -4.55 24.58 -9.73
C VAL A 23 -5.97 24.72 -10.27
N SER A 24 -6.75 25.68 -9.76
CA SER A 24 -8.15 25.86 -10.19
C SER A 24 -8.25 26.27 -11.66
N ALA A 25 -7.36 27.14 -12.13
CA ALA A 25 -7.28 27.52 -13.54
C ALA A 25 -6.97 26.30 -14.43
N TYR A 26 -6.02 25.47 -14.01
CA TYR A 26 -5.68 24.23 -14.70
C TYR A 26 -6.87 23.27 -14.80
N LEU A 27 -7.54 23.00 -13.66
CA LEU A 27 -8.68 22.08 -13.62
C LEU A 27 -9.87 22.58 -14.45
N ARG A 28 -10.15 23.88 -14.43
CA ARG A 28 -11.18 24.49 -15.29
C ARG A 28 -10.83 24.38 -16.77
N ALA A 29 -9.57 24.60 -17.14
CA ALA A 29 -9.09 24.43 -18.52
C ALA A 29 -9.16 22.96 -18.96
N ALA A 30 -8.99 22.01 -18.04
CA ALA A 30 -9.20 20.58 -18.27
C ALA A 30 -10.69 20.17 -18.34
N GLY A 31 -11.63 21.13 -18.27
CA GLY A 31 -13.07 20.90 -18.44
C GLY A 31 -13.83 20.60 -17.15
N MET A 32 -13.23 20.77 -15.97
CA MET A 32 -13.93 20.58 -14.70
C MET A 32 -14.81 21.79 -14.35
N GLU A 33 -16.07 21.53 -14.05
CA GLU A 33 -17.00 22.53 -13.52
C GLU A 33 -16.80 22.70 -12.01
N LEU A 34 -16.18 23.83 -11.61
CA LEU A 34 -15.79 24.14 -10.24
C LEU A 34 -16.37 25.48 -9.78
N GLN A 35 -17.12 25.46 -8.68
CA GLN A 35 -17.81 26.63 -8.12
C GLN A 35 -17.14 27.10 -6.83
N GLY A 36 -17.17 28.42 -6.58
CA GLY A 36 -16.59 29.01 -5.38
C GLY A 36 -15.07 29.12 -5.38
N GLU A 37 -14.54 29.53 -4.23
CA GLU A 37 -13.11 29.67 -3.97
C GLU A 37 -12.52 28.33 -3.47
N PRO A 38 -11.37 27.89 -3.99
CA PRO A 38 -10.75 26.64 -3.57
C PRO A 38 -10.28 26.71 -2.12
N GLN A 39 -10.54 25.65 -1.36
CA GLN A 39 -9.95 25.44 -0.04
C GLN A 39 -9.05 24.22 -0.05
N LEU A 40 -7.93 24.29 0.69
CA LEU A 40 -6.98 23.20 0.78
C LEU A 40 -6.78 22.78 2.24
N LYS A 41 -6.89 21.48 2.46
CA LYS A 41 -6.49 20.81 3.70
C LYS A 41 -5.53 19.67 3.36
N GLN A 42 -4.74 19.24 4.33
CA GLN A 42 -3.73 18.21 4.11
C GLN A 42 -3.98 17.00 4.99
N PHE A 43 -3.88 15.81 4.41
CA PHE A 43 -3.96 14.58 5.19
C PHE A 43 -2.65 14.36 5.99
N PRO A 44 -2.74 13.88 7.24
CA PRO A 44 -1.56 13.59 8.04
C PRO A 44 -0.82 12.33 7.57
N GLY A 45 -1.53 11.39 6.91
CA GLY A 45 -0.97 10.21 6.27
C GLY A 45 -0.38 10.49 4.88
N GLY A 46 0.33 9.50 4.30
CA GLY A 46 1.01 9.64 3.00
C GLY A 46 2.47 10.08 3.14
N ALA A 47 3.30 9.23 3.75
CA ALA A 47 4.72 9.53 3.96
C ALA A 47 5.55 9.55 2.66
N SER A 48 5.04 8.93 1.58
CA SER A 48 5.66 8.94 0.26
C SER A 48 5.26 10.18 -0.53
N ASN A 49 3.97 10.33 -0.89
CA ASN A 49 3.44 11.47 -1.63
C ASN A 49 2.49 12.29 -0.76
N LEU A 50 2.46 13.60 -0.98
CA LEU A 50 1.59 14.51 -0.25
C LEU A 50 0.17 14.42 -0.82
N THR A 51 -0.80 14.21 0.07
CA THR A 51 -2.22 14.10 -0.27
C THR A 51 -2.99 15.24 0.36
N TYR A 52 -3.74 15.96 -0.48
CA TYR A 52 -4.54 17.12 -0.07
C TYR A 52 -6.01 16.91 -0.38
N LEU A 53 -6.86 17.39 0.52
CA LEU A 53 -8.27 17.62 0.25
C LEU A 53 -8.40 19.00 -0.40
N LEU A 54 -8.85 19.02 -1.64
CA LEU A 54 -9.16 20.21 -2.42
C LEU A 54 -10.69 20.36 -2.50
N SER A 55 -11.23 21.37 -1.83
CA SER A 55 -12.67 21.59 -1.70
C SER A 55 -13.12 22.80 -2.50
N TYR A 56 -14.27 22.65 -3.16
CA TYR A 56 -15.04 23.68 -3.86
C TYR A 56 -16.48 23.66 -3.34
N ASP A 57 -17.29 24.68 -3.65
CA ASP A 57 -18.68 24.76 -3.15
C ASP A 57 -19.54 23.59 -3.64
N ASN A 58 -19.24 23.06 -4.84
CA ASN A 58 -20.01 22.00 -5.48
C ASN A 58 -19.40 20.61 -5.35
N ARG A 59 -18.13 20.46 -4.93
CA ARG A 59 -17.47 19.16 -4.83
C ARG A 59 -16.15 19.18 -4.08
N ASP A 60 -15.79 18.00 -3.57
CA ASP A 60 -14.48 17.73 -3.01
C ASP A 60 -13.66 16.81 -3.91
N LEU A 61 -12.35 17.04 -3.92
CA LEU A 61 -11.36 16.35 -4.74
C LEU A 61 -10.13 16.00 -3.89
N ILE A 62 -9.35 15.03 -4.37
CA ILE A 62 -8.04 14.71 -3.80
C ILE A 62 -6.96 15.15 -4.77
N LEU A 63 -6.04 15.98 -4.31
CA LEU A 63 -4.83 16.35 -5.04
C LEU A 63 -3.65 15.55 -4.46
N ARG A 64 -2.92 14.82 -5.31
CA ARG A 64 -1.66 14.16 -4.94
C ARG A 64 -0.48 14.74 -5.72
N ARG A 65 0.61 15.00 -5.00
CA ARG A 65 1.89 15.44 -5.57
C ARG A 65 3.08 14.83 -4.83
N PRO A 66 4.27 14.79 -5.43
CA PRO A 66 5.49 14.41 -4.73
C PRO A 66 5.81 15.38 -3.57
N PRO A 67 6.66 15.00 -2.60
CA PRO A 67 7.15 15.90 -1.55
C PRO A 67 7.80 17.19 -2.10
N PHE A 68 7.99 18.20 -1.25
CA PHE A 68 8.79 19.37 -1.62
C PHE A 68 10.29 19.05 -1.50
N GLY A 69 11.12 19.75 -2.28
CA GLY A 69 12.57 19.61 -2.26
C GLY A 69 13.13 18.73 -3.38
N HIS A 70 14.40 18.34 -3.25
CA HIS A 70 15.06 17.52 -4.26
C HIS A 70 14.60 16.07 -4.16
N ILE A 71 14.02 15.56 -5.23
CA ILE A 71 13.50 14.19 -5.32
C ILE A 71 14.43 13.39 -6.23
N ALA A 72 14.84 12.22 -5.77
CA ALA A 72 15.63 11.31 -6.60
C ALA A 72 14.87 10.98 -7.88
N LYS A 73 15.59 10.93 -9.01
CA LYS A 73 15.03 10.58 -10.31
C LYS A 73 14.31 9.22 -10.20
N SER A 74 13.07 9.14 -10.71
CA SER A 74 12.13 8.00 -10.63
C SER A 74 11.52 7.65 -9.27
N ALA A 75 11.84 8.38 -8.19
CA ALA A 75 11.06 8.28 -6.95
C ALA A 75 9.80 9.16 -7.07
N HIS A 76 8.69 8.75 -6.45
CA HIS A 76 7.46 9.56 -6.37
C HIS A 76 6.83 9.89 -7.73
N ASP A 77 6.79 8.93 -8.66
CA ASP A 77 6.13 9.11 -9.96
C ASP A 77 4.60 9.05 -9.83
N VAL A 78 4.03 10.16 -9.34
CA VAL A 78 2.57 10.32 -9.18
C VAL A 78 1.82 10.30 -10.51
N VAL A 79 2.51 10.58 -11.63
CA VAL A 79 1.92 10.56 -12.98
C VAL A 79 1.70 9.12 -13.43
N ARG A 80 2.69 8.24 -13.20
CA ARG A 80 2.54 6.80 -13.40
C ARG A 80 1.40 6.23 -12.57
N GLU A 81 1.33 6.59 -11.28
CA GLU A 81 0.24 6.19 -10.39
C GLU A 81 -1.14 6.55 -10.99
N ALA A 82 -1.31 7.82 -11.41
CA ALA A 82 -2.55 8.30 -11.98
C ALA A 82 -2.94 7.59 -13.29
N ARG A 83 -1.96 7.34 -14.18
CA ARG A 83 -2.18 6.60 -15.44
C ARG A 83 -2.61 5.15 -15.18
N ILE A 84 -2.01 4.48 -14.19
CA ILE A 84 -2.41 3.13 -13.79
C ILE A 84 -3.88 3.11 -13.34
N MET A 85 -4.28 4.05 -12.48
CA MET A 85 -5.68 4.14 -12.04
C MET A 85 -6.65 4.45 -13.19
N GLN A 86 -6.28 5.33 -14.13
CA GLN A 86 -7.12 5.59 -15.31
C GLN A 86 -7.35 4.34 -16.15
N MET A 87 -6.29 3.56 -16.40
CA MET A 87 -6.38 2.32 -17.17
C MET A 87 -7.15 1.23 -16.41
N LEU A 88 -7.05 1.20 -15.09
CA LEU A 88 -7.76 0.23 -14.26
C LEU A 88 -9.26 0.49 -14.14
N LYS A 89 -9.69 1.75 -14.08
CA LYS A 89 -11.07 2.11 -13.72
C LYS A 89 -12.16 1.34 -14.49
N PRO A 90 -12.05 1.09 -15.81
CA PRO A 90 -13.07 0.35 -16.55
C PRO A 90 -13.19 -1.13 -16.17
N VAL A 91 -12.09 -1.75 -15.73
CA VAL A 91 -12.01 -3.20 -15.45
C VAL A 91 -11.93 -3.53 -13.96
N TYR A 92 -11.58 -2.53 -13.14
CA TYR A 92 -11.48 -2.63 -11.69
C TYR A 92 -12.09 -1.38 -11.04
N PRO A 93 -13.43 -1.32 -10.88
CA PRO A 93 -14.13 -0.09 -10.50
C PRO A 93 -13.78 0.47 -9.11
N ALA A 94 -13.08 -0.30 -8.29
CA ALA A 94 -12.66 0.08 -6.94
C ALA A 94 -11.49 1.07 -6.91
N VAL A 95 -10.85 1.41 -8.03
CA VAL A 95 -9.94 2.58 -8.07
C VAL A 95 -10.74 3.90 -8.10
N PRO A 96 -10.25 4.99 -7.49
CA PRO A 96 -10.83 6.32 -7.66
C PRO A 96 -10.81 6.78 -9.12
N ASN A 97 -11.80 7.57 -9.53
CA ASN A 97 -11.71 8.27 -10.82
C ASN A 97 -10.58 9.31 -10.80
N VAL A 98 -9.69 9.30 -11.79
CA VAL A 98 -8.71 10.38 -11.99
C VAL A 98 -9.29 11.41 -12.94
N TYR A 99 -9.46 12.65 -12.45
CA TYR A 99 -10.06 13.73 -13.21
C TYR A 99 -9.05 14.56 -14.00
N ALA A 100 -7.83 14.71 -13.49
CA ALA A 100 -6.79 15.48 -14.17
C ALA A 100 -5.38 14.97 -13.80
N ILE A 101 -4.46 15.02 -14.76
CA ILE A 101 -3.03 14.74 -14.58
C ILE A 101 -2.28 15.94 -15.15
N CYS A 102 -1.44 16.59 -14.35
CA CYS A 102 -0.62 17.72 -14.75
C CYS A 102 0.85 17.33 -14.68
N GLU A 103 1.51 17.29 -15.84
CA GLU A 103 2.96 17.08 -15.95
C GLU A 103 3.75 18.39 -16.00
N ASP A 104 3.05 19.52 -16.21
CA ASP A 104 3.66 20.84 -16.22
C ASP A 104 4.02 21.30 -14.80
N VAL A 105 5.33 21.31 -14.53
CA VAL A 105 5.88 21.73 -13.24
C VAL A 105 5.72 23.22 -12.99
N GLU A 106 5.47 24.04 -14.01
CA GLU A 106 5.27 25.48 -13.84
C GLU A 106 3.96 25.79 -13.10
N VAL A 107 3.02 24.85 -13.01
CA VAL A 107 1.73 25.07 -12.34
C VAL A 107 1.89 25.15 -10.82
N ILE A 108 2.55 24.17 -10.18
CA ILE A 108 2.76 24.15 -8.70
C ILE A 108 4.15 23.66 -8.26
N GLY A 109 5.14 23.70 -9.15
CA GLY A 109 6.53 23.30 -8.88
C GLY A 109 6.78 21.79 -8.91
N ALA A 110 5.79 20.97 -9.27
CA ALA A 110 5.91 19.53 -9.44
C ALA A 110 4.75 18.97 -10.28
N PRO A 111 4.88 17.78 -10.88
CA PRO A 111 3.75 17.06 -11.43
C PRO A 111 2.74 16.71 -10.33
N PHE A 112 1.46 16.68 -10.69
CA PHE A 112 0.40 16.30 -9.75
C PHE A 112 -0.76 15.67 -10.50
N TYR A 113 -1.67 15.05 -9.77
CA TYR A 113 -2.95 14.65 -10.31
C TYR A 113 -4.07 14.95 -9.32
N VAL A 114 -5.29 15.02 -9.85
CA VAL A 114 -6.52 15.24 -9.10
C VAL A 114 -7.46 14.08 -9.36
N MET A 115 -7.97 13.49 -8.28
CA MET A 115 -8.86 12.33 -8.32
C MET A 115 -10.10 12.53 -7.45
N GLU A 116 -11.01 11.59 -7.58
CA GLU A 116 -12.20 11.43 -6.76
C GLU A 116 -11.87 11.33 -5.27
N ARG A 117 -12.62 12.09 -4.47
CA ARG A 117 -12.69 11.87 -3.03
C ARG A 117 -13.71 10.77 -2.75
N LEU A 118 -13.20 9.59 -2.41
CA LEU A 118 -14.03 8.53 -1.82
C LEU A 118 -14.31 8.88 -0.36
N VAL A 119 -15.59 9.13 -0.04
CA VAL A 119 -16.01 9.46 1.33
C VAL A 119 -16.39 8.18 2.04
N GLY A 120 -15.46 7.65 2.83
CA GLY A 120 -15.64 6.38 3.52
C GLY A 120 -14.72 6.21 4.72
N VAL A 121 -14.74 5.00 5.28
CA VAL A 121 -13.95 4.64 6.46
C VAL A 121 -12.68 3.92 6.01
N ILE A 122 -11.52 4.36 6.48
CA ILE A 122 -10.25 3.67 6.25
C ILE A 122 -9.93 2.83 7.50
N PRO A 123 -9.92 1.50 7.42
CA PRO A 123 -9.57 0.65 8.56
C PRO A 123 -8.13 0.89 9.02
N ARG A 124 -7.98 1.43 10.23
CA ARG A 124 -6.68 1.62 10.90
C ARG A 124 -6.45 0.47 11.88
N GLN A 125 -5.63 0.70 12.92
CA GLN A 125 -5.25 -0.32 13.89
C GLN A 125 -6.44 -1.06 14.55
N ASN A 126 -7.55 -0.36 14.81
CA ASN A 126 -8.76 -0.95 15.34
C ASN A 126 -9.95 -0.54 14.45
N LEU A 127 -10.92 -1.45 14.27
CA LEU A 127 -12.20 -1.09 13.66
C LEU A 127 -12.98 -0.21 14.64
N PRO A 128 -13.53 0.94 14.19
CA PRO A 128 -14.38 1.77 15.04
C PRO A 128 -15.63 1.00 15.51
N GLU A 129 -15.98 1.13 16.79
CA GLU A 129 -17.15 0.47 17.37
C GLU A 129 -18.45 0.90 16.68
N GLU A 130 -18.50 2.14 16.19
CA GLU A 130 -19.64 2.71 15.49
C GLU A 130 -19.97 2.00 14.17
N LEU A 131 -19.06 1.16 13.64
CA LEU A 131 -19.36 0.31 12.47
C LEU A 131 -20.30 -0.86 12.82
N GLY A 132 -20.50 -1.18 14.10
CA GLY A 132 -21.40 -2.25 14.52
C GLY A 132 -21.03 -3.63 13.95
N LEU A 133 -19.74 -3.87 13.75
CA LEU A 133 -19.19 -5.11 13.23
C LEU A 133 -19.02 -6.12 14.38
N ASP A 134 -19.81 -7.19 14.35
CA ASP A 134 -19.58 -8.39 15.15
C ASP A 134 -18.64 -9.36 14.41
N ALA A 135 -18.34 -10.53 15.00
CA ALA A 135 -17.42 -11.48 14.38
C ALA A 135 -17.89 -11.99 13.00
N PRO A 136 -19.16 -12.36 12.79
CA PRO A 136 -19.66 -12.72 11.45
C PRO A 136 -19.52 -11.61 10.41
N LYS A 137 -19.88 -10.36 10.74
CA LYS A 137 -19.73 -9.22 9.83
C LYS A 137 -18.27 -8.88 9.57
N THR A 138 -17.41 -8.99 10.59
CA THR A 138 -15.97 -8.79 10.45
C THR A 138 -15.35 -9.84 9.54
N ARG A 139 -15.81 -11.10 9.62
CA ARG A 139 -15.41 -12.16 8.68
C ARG A 139 -15.83 -11.81 7.26
N GLN A 140 -17.08 -11.36 7.06
CA GLN A 140 -17.55 -10.96 5.74
C GLN A 140 -16.76 -9.76 5.18
N LEU A 141 -16.46 -8.75 6.00
CA LEU A 141 -15.57 -7.64 5.63
C LEU A 141 -14.19 -8.16 5.20
N CYS A 142 -13.60 -9.07 5.98
CA CYS A 142 -12.32 -9.69 5.66
C CYS A 142 -12.34 -10.36 4.28
N LEU A 143 -13.37 -11.15 4.00
CA LEU A 143 -13.55 -11.80 2.69
C LEU A 143 -13.74 -10.78 1.56
N ASN A 144 -14.55 -9.74 1.77
CA ASN A 144 -14.79 -8.70 0.77
C ASN A 144 -13.50 -7.91 0.43
N VAL A 145 -12.63 -7.69 1.40
CA VAL A 145 -11.31 -7.07 1.17
C VAL A 145 -10.38 -8.00 0.40
N LEU A 146 -10.32 -9.28 0.76
CA LEU A 146 -9.52 -10.28 0.03
C LEU A 146 -10.03 -10.47 -1.40
N ASP A 147 -11.34 -10.43 -1.60
CA ASP A 147 -11.95 -10.49 -2.93
C ASP A 147 -11.51 -9.33 -3.82
N LYS A 148 -11.25 -8.14 -3.26
CA LYS A 148 -10.70 -7.03 -4.04
C LYS A 148 -9.26 -7.29 -4.49
N LEU A 149 -8.45 -7.98 -3.69
CA LEU A 149 -7.10 -8.40 -4.09
C LEU A 149 -7.16 -9.52 -5.14
N ILE A 150 -8.07 -10.49 -4.97
CA ILE A 150 -8.26 -11.59 -5.92
C ILE A 150 -8.77 -11.05 -7.25
N ASP A 151 -9.80 -10.20 -7.23
CA ASP A 151 -10.36 -9.52 -8.40
C ASP A 151 -9.25 -8.83 -9.20
N LEU A 152 -8.33 -8.12 -8.50
CA LEU A 152 -7.19 -7.43 -9.11
C LEU A 152 -6.24 -8.41 -9.81
N HIS A 153 -5.86 -9.50 -9.14
CA HIS A 153 -4.93 -10.48 -9.67
C HIS A 153 -5.51 -11.28 -10.84
N MET A 154 -6.83 -11.48 -10.86
CA MET A 154 -7.53 -12.23 -11.90
C MET A 154 -7.91 -11.38 -13.13
N LEU A 155 -7.58 -10.08 -13.15
CA LEU A 155 -7.82 -9.22 -14.30
C LEU A 155 -7.01 -9.69 -15.52
N ASP A 156 -7.64 -9.62 -16.70
CA ASP A 156 -6.91 -9.68 -17.96
C ASP A 156 -6.18 -8.34 -18.19
N ALA A 157 -4.98 -8.23 -17.64
CA ALA A 157 -4.14 -7.05 -17.74
C ALA A 157 -3.84 -6.69 -19.20
N LYS A 158 -3.76 -7.68 -20.10
CA LYS A 158 -3.50 -7.44 -21.52
C LYS A 158 -4.71 -6.82 -22.21
N ALA A 159 -5.90 -7.35 -21.97
CA ALA A 159 -7.14 -6.76 -22.49
C ALA A 159 -7.35 -5.32 -22.00
N ALA A 160 -6.83 -4.99 -20.81
CA ALA A 160 -6.86 -3.65 -20.23
C ALA A 160 -5.67 -2.74 -20.61
N GLY A 161 -4.73 -3.21 -21.45
CA GLY A 161 -3.54 -2.44 -21.86
C GLY A 161 -2.54 -2.17 -20.73
N LEU A 162 -2.56 -2.99 -19.68
CA LEU A 162 -1.71 -2.91 -18.49
C LEU A 162 -0.45 -3.78 -18.58
N ASP A 163 -0.32 -4.64 -19.61
CA ASP A 163 0.76 -5.61 -19.76
C ASP A 163 2.15 -4.97 -19.95
N THR A 164 2.21 -3.69 -20.31
CA THR A 164 3.45 -2.92 -20.43
C THR A 164 3.98 -2.35 -19.10
N LEU A 165 3.25 -2.52 -17.98
CA LEU A 165 3.64 -1.93 -16.68
C LEU A 165 4.83 -2.60 -16.00
N GLY A 166 5.28 -3.76 -16.48
CA GLY A 166 6.40 -4.50 -15.92
C GLY A 166 7.39 -5.02 -16.97
N LYS A 167 8.36 -5.81 -16.51
CA LYS A 167 9.44 -6.37 -17.34
C LYS A 167 9.21 -7.85 -17.74
N GLY A 168 7.99 -8.36 -17.55
CA GLY A 168 7.65 -9.78 -17.75
C GLY A 168 8.31 -10.71 -16.72
N GLU A 169 8.60 -11.94 -17.15
CA GLU A 169 9.20 -13.03 -16.37
C GLU A 169 10.48 -12.61 -15.61
N GLY A 170 10.80 -13.33 -14.53
CA GLY A 170 11.95 -13.03 -13.66
C GLY A 170 11.66 -11.92 -12.65
N TYR A 171 10.39 -11.65 -12.35
CA TYR A 171 9.97 -10.71 -11.31
C TYR A 171 10.52 -11.13 -9.94
N VAL A 172 10.42 -12.42 -9.61
CA VAL A 172 10.84 -12.95 -8.30
C VAL A 172 12.33 -12.68 -8.05
N ALA A 173 13.18 -13.08 -8.99
CA ALA A 173 14.63 -12.88 -8.89
C ALA A 173 15.00 -11.40 -8.73
N ARG A 174 14.38 -10.52 -9.53
CA ARG A 174 14.59 -9.07 -9.43
C ARG A 174 14.18 -8.49 -8.08
N GLN A 175 13.09 -8.98 -7.49
CA GLN A 175 12.67 -8.53 -6.16
C GLN A 175 13.65 -8.98 -5.09
N ILE A 176 14.09 -10.23 -5.10
CA ILE A 176 15.09 -10.73 -4.13
C ILE A 176 16.36 -9.90 -4.24
N GLU A 177 16.95 -9.79 -5.44
CA GLU A 177 18.19 -9.04 -5.66
C GLU A 177 18.05 -7.57 -5.23
N GLY A 178 16.94 -6.93 -5.63
CA GLY A 178 16.65 -5.53 -5.31
C GLY A 178 16.51 -5.28 -3.82
N TRP A 179 15.76 -6.13 -3.11
CA TRP A 179 15.59 -6.00 -1.66
C TRP A 179 16.85 -6.36 -0.89
N SER A 180 17.63 -7.36 -1.32
CA SER A 180 18.93 -7.68 -0.74
C SER A 180 19.91 -6.51 -0.86
N LYS A 181 20.00 -5.88 -2.03
CA LYS A 181 20.83 -4.69 -2.23
C LYS A 181 20.38 -3.52 -1.34
N ARG A 182 19.07 -3.27 -1.26
CA ARG A 182 18.50 -2.23 -0.40
C ARG A 182 18.79 -2.49 1.08
N PHE A 183 18.63 -3.72 1.55
CA PHE A 183 18.88 -4.08 2.95
C PHE A 183 20.35 -3.87 3.32
N ARG A 184 21.29 -4.42 2.52
CA ARG A 184 22.73 -4.23 2.74
C ARG A 184 23.13 -2.76 2.78
N ALA A 185 22.57 -1.94 1.87
CA ALA A 185 22.80 -0.50 1.86
C ALA A 185 22.19 0.23 3.08
N ALA A 186 21.12 -0.31 3.66
CA ALA A 186 20.40 0.28 4.79
C ALA A 186 20.86 -0.25 6.16
N ARG A 187 21.71 -1.27 6.21
CA ARG A 187 22.12 -1.92 7.46
C ARG A 187 22.79 -0.94 8.44
N THR A 188 22.46 -1.10 9.71
CA THR A 188 23.10 -0.44 10.85
C THR A 188 23.72 -1.48 11.78
N GLU A 189 24.64 -1.07 12.66
CA GLU A 189 25.39 -1.99 13.54
C GLU A 189 24.52 -2.79 14.52
N ASP A 190 23.36 -2.25 14.88
CA ASP A 190 22.40 -2.79 15.84
C ASP A 190 21.29 -3.67 15.21
N VAL A 191 21.38 -3.93 13.90
CA VAL A 191 20.45 -4.79 13.17
C VAL A 191 21.21 -5.95 12.51
N SER A 192 20.64 -7.15 12.62
CA SER A 192 21.19 -8.36 11.99
C SER A 192 21.43 -8.14 10.49
N ASP A 193 22.39 -8.86 9.91
CA ASP A 193 22.76 -8.67 8.51
C ASP A 193 21.77 -9.26 7.51
N PHE A 194 20.88 -10.17 7.96
CA PHE A 194 19.92 -10.92 7.14
C PHE A 194 20.56 -11.77 6.04
N GLU A 195 21.87 -12.05 6.09
CA GLU A 195 22.56 -12.77 4.99
C GLU A 195 22.05 -14.21 4.85
N SER A 196 21.73 -14.89 5.95
CA SER A 196 21.10 -16.22 5.93
C SER A 196 19.73 -16.21 5.24
N VAL A 197 18.90 -15.20 5.54
CA VAL A 197 17.56 -15.02 4.96
C VAL A 197 17.66 -14.69 3.48
N MET A 198 18.56 -13.76 3.11
CA MET A 198 18.79 -13.37 1.71
C MET A 198 19.29 -14.55 0.87
N GLN A 199 20.23 -15.34 1.41
CA GLN A 199 20.75 -16.53 0.74
C GLN A 199 19.65 -17.59 0.57
N TRP A 200 18.88 -17.87 1.63
CA TRP A 200 17.78 -18.83 1.55
C TRP A 200 16.73 -18.41 0.51
N LEU A 201 16.35 -17.13 0.45
CA LEU A 201 15.44 -16.62 -0.57
C LEU A 201 16.02 -16.78 -1.98
N ALA A 202 17.31 -16.50 -2.17
CA ALA A 202 17.96 -16.68 -3.46
C ALA A 202 17.96 -18.16 -3.91
N ASP A 203 18.17 -19.08 -2.97
CA ASP A 203 18.27 -20.52 -3.25
C ASP A 203 16.92 -21.20 -3.43
N LYS A 204 15.89 -20.75 -2.69
CA LYS A 204 14.57 -21.39 -2.63
C LYS A 204 13.49 -20.72 -3.47
N GLN A 205 13.83 -19.63 -4.17
CA GLN A 205 12.88 -18.97 -5.06
C GLN A 205 12.30 -19.96 -6.11
N PRO A 206 11.01 -19.84 -6.44
CA PRO A 206 10.40 -20.64 -7.49
C PRO A 206 11.11 -20.39 -8.83
N LYS A 207 11.26 -21.44 -9.63
CA LYS A 207 11.91 -21.35 -10.96
C LYS A 207 11.08 -20.55 -11.97
N GLN A 208 9.78 -20.50 -11.77
CA GLN A 208 8.80 -19.78 -12.59
C GLN A 208 7.79 -19.14 -11.66
N GLU A 209 7.35 -17.94 -12.00
CA GLU A 209 6.22 -17.31 -11.32
C GLU A 209 4.95 -18.15 -11.47
N VAL A 210 4.06 -18.11 -10.47
CA VAL A 210 2.78 -18.82 -10.58
C VAL A 210 1.90 -18.21 -11.68
N ALA A 211 2.02 -16.90 -11.87
CA ALA A 211 1.44 -16.10 -12.93
C ALA A 211 2.17 -14.75 -13.01
N ILE A 212 2.00 -14.03 -14.11
CA ILE A 212 2.36 -12.61 -14.21
C ILE A 212 1.07 -11.83 -14.40
N CYS A 213 0.60 -11.19 -13.33
CA CYS A 213 -0.61 -10.36 -13.33
C CYS A 213 -0.32 -8.97 -12.79
N LEU A 214 -1.31 -8.08 -12.84
CA LEU A 214 -1.21 -6.81 -12.14
C LEU A 214 -1.24 -7.07 -10.64
N ILE A 215 -0.24 -6.55 -9.93
CA ILE A 215 -0.15 -6.60 -8.47
C ILE A 215 -0.17 -5.18 -7.91
N HIS A 216 -0.74 -5.00 -6.72
CA HIS A 216 -0.74 -3.73 -6.01
C HIS A 216 0.61 -3.49 -5.34
N ASN A 217 1.23 -4.55 -4.82
CA ASN A 217 2.51 -4.54 -4.11
C ASN A 217 2.50 -3.74 -2.79
N ASP A 218 1.32 -3.34 -2.32
CA ASP A 218 1.10 -2.72 -1.01
C ASP A 218 -0.37 -2.88 -0.54
N PHE A 219 -0.98 -4.02 -0.86
CA PHE A 219 -2.40 -4.23 -0.57
C PHE A 219 -2.60 -4.51 0.92
N ARG A 220 -3.24 -3.57 1.63
CA ARG A 220 -3.44 -3.60 3.08
C ARG A 220 -4.77 -2.94 3.44
N PHE A 221 -5.30 -3.24 4.62
CA PHE A 221 -6.56 -2.64 5.08
C PHE A 221 -6.53 -1.11 5.17
N ASP A 222 -5.37 -0.52 5.47
CA ASP A 222 -5.21 0.94 5.57
C ASP A 222 -5.13 1.65 4.21
N ASN A 223 -5.15 0.88 3.11
CA ASN A 223 -5.28 1.32 1.73
C ASN A 223 -6.68 1.01 1.13
N VAL A 224 -7.63 0.56 1.96
CA VAL A 224 -9.01 0.29 1.55
C VAL A 224 -9.96 1.34 2.14
N VAL A 225 -10.96 1.72 1.35
CA VAL A 225 -12.06 2.60 1.77
C VAL A 225 -13.35 1.79 1.84
N LEU A 226 -13.99 1.81 3.01
CA LEU A 226 -15.28 1.16 3.27
C LEU A 226 -16.43 2.15 3.13
N ASP A 227 -17.58 1.65 2.69
CA ASP A 227 -18.83 2.43 2.68
C ASP A 227 -19.28 2.74 4.12
N ILE A 228 -19.76 3.95 4.37
CA ILE A 228 -20.23 4.37 5.71
C ILE A 228 -21.58 3.73 6.02
N ALA A 229 -22.44 3.54 5.01
CA ALA A 229 -23.76 2.95 5.17
C ALA A 229 -23.71 1.42 5.23
N ASP A 230 -22.71 0.80 4.59
CA ASP A 230 -22.44 -0.63 4.65
C ASP A 230 -20.94 -0.91 4.87
N PRO A 231 -20.47 -1.00 6.12
CA PRO A 231 -19.05 -1.12 6.43
C PRO A 231 -18.42 -2.44 5.99
N MET A 232 -19.18 -3.39 5.43
CA MET A 232 -18.62 -4.59 4.79
C MET A 232 -18.25 -4.34 3.33
N LYS A 233 -18.76 -3.27 2.71
CA LYS A 233 -18.56 -2.95 1.30
C LYS A 233 -17.30 -2.12 1.09
N VAL A 234 -16.40 -2.63 0.27
CA VAL A 234 -15.23 -1.88 -0.21
C VAL A 234 -15.65 -0.98 -1.38
N ILE A 235 -15.47 0.33 -1.21
CA ILE A 235 -15.74 1.34 -2.25
C ILE A 235 -14.47 1.90 -2.88
N GLY A 236 -13.29 1.60 -2.30
CA GLY A 236 -12.01 2.13 -2.76
C GLY A 236 -10.82 1.25 -2.43
N VAL A 237 -9.87 1.17 -3.36
CA VAL A 237 -8.49 0.71 -3.13
C VAL A 237 -7.56 1.85 -3.54
N LEU A 238 -6.69 2.26 -2.62
CA LEU A 238 -5.84 3.45 -2.70
C LEU A 238 -4.36 3.07 -2.82
N ASP A 239 -3.53 4.06 -3.15
CA ASP A 239 -2.06 3.98 -3.12
C ASP A 239 -1.42 3.03 -4.15
N TRP A 240 -1.59 3.37 -5.42
CA TRP A 240 -1.15 2.56 -6.56
C TRP A 240 0.31 2.82 -6.97
N GLU A 241 1.09 3.53 -6.16
CA GLU A 241 2.45 3.95 -6.51
C GLU A 241 3.40 2.76 -6.75
N MET A 242 3.17 1.65 -6.05
CA MET A 242 3.98 0.43 -6.13
C MET A 242 3.45 -0.60 -7.14
N ALA A 243 2.29 -0.35 -7.75
CA ALA A 243 1.62 -1.31 -8.61
C ALA A 243 2.47 -1.61 -9.86
N THR A 244 2.51 -2.88 -10.28
CA THR A 244 3.34 -3.36 -11.40
C THR A 244 2.82 -4.71 -11.90
N MET A 245 3.38 -5.24 -12.99
CA MET A 245 3.21 -6.65 -13.33
C MET A 245 4.20 -7.51 -12.52
N GLY A 246 3.71 -8.59 -11.90
CA GLY A 246 4.54 -9.48 -11.09
C GLY A 246 3.83 -10.74 -10.64
N ASP A 247 4.51 -11.50 -9.79
CA ASP A 247 3.97 -12.73 -9.18
C ASP A 247 2.94 -12.36 -8.09
N PRO A 248 1.68 -12.84 -8.21
CA PRO A 248 0.62 -12.53 -7.25
C PRO A 248 0.88 -13.04 -5.82
N LEU A 249 1.62 -14.14 -5.65
CA LEU A 249 1.92 -14.69 -4.33
C LEU A 249 2.99 -13.84 -3.61
N MET A 250 3.83 -13.11 -4.34
CA MET A 250 4.70 -12.11 -3.73
C MET A 250 3.91 -10.90 -3.20
N ASP A 251 2.81 -10.52 -3.86
CA ASP A 251 1.91 -9.48 -3.34
C ASP A 251 1.14 -9.99 -2.11
N LEU A 252 0.58 -11.21 -2.18
CA LEU A 252 -0.08 -11.85 -1.04
C LEU A 252 0.85 -12.00 0.17
N GLY A 253 2.08 -12.48 -0.04
CA GLY A 253 3.10 -12.58 1.01
C GLY A 253 3.44 -11.22 1.60
N SER A 254 3.52 -10.18 0.77
CA SER A 254 3.73 -8.79 1.21
C SER A 254 2.56 -8.28 2.07
N SER A 255 1.30 -8.56 1.67
CA SER A 255 0.11 -8.24 2.48
C SER A 255 0.12 -8.96 3.82
N LEU A 256 0.48 -10.26 3.83
CA LEU A 256 0.51 -11.09 5.03
C LEU A 256 1.62 -10.70 6.01
N ALA A 257 2.70 -10.06 5.54
CA ALA A 257 3.74 -9.51 6.40
C ALA A 257 3.22 -8.42 7.35
N TYR A 258 2.18 -7.67 6.94
CA TYR A 258 1.49 -6.71 7.79
C TYR A 258 0.33 -7.32 8.57
N TRP A 259 -0.12 -8.53 8.21
CA TRP A 259 -1.23 -9.21 8.87
C TRP A 259 -0.77 -9.59 10.27
N VAL A 260 -1.40 -9.02 11.29
CA VAL A 260 -1.20 -9.44 12.68
C VAL A 260 -2.39 -10.28 13.09
N GLN A 261 -2.13 -11.53 13.44
CA GLN A 261 -3.11 -12.52 13.86
C GLN A 261 -3.35 -12.40 15.38
N ALA A 262 -4.54 -12.81 15.83
CA ALA A 262 -4.96 -12.63 17.23
C ALA A 262 -4.10 -13.41 18.25
N ASP A 263 -3.44 -14.48 17.82
CA ASP A 263 -2.58 -15.36 18.62
C ASP A 263 -1.08 -15.14 18.38
N ASP A 264 -0.69 -14.09 17.63
CA ASP A 264 0.72 -13.72 17.55
C ASP A 264 1.26 -13.29 18.93
N ASP A 265 2.58 -13.35 19.10
CA ASP A 265 3.22 -12.87 20.31
C ASP A 265 3.03 -11.35 20.55
N ALA A 266 3.28 -10.93 21.79
CA ALA A 266 3.07 -9.56 22.23
C ALA A 266 3.83 -8.51 21.40
N PHE A 267 4.99 -8.87 20.84
CA PHE A 267 5.77 -7.94 20.02
C PHE A 267 5.06 -7.65 18.71
N MET A 268 4.56 -8.68 18.02
CA MET A 268 3.79 -8.51 16.78
C MET A 268 2.41 -7.86 17.05
N LEU A 269 1.74 -8.22 18.15
CA LEU A 269 0.50 -7.54 18.56
C LEU A 269 0.71 -6.04 18.83
N GLY A 270 1.90 -5.65 19.27
CA GLY A 270 2.31 -4.25 19.45
C GLY A 270 2.64 -3.51 18.15
N SER A 271 2.91 -4.22 17.05
CA SER A 271 3.27 -3.62 15.75
C SER A 271 2.05 -3.30 14.86
N ARG A 272 0.84 -3.67 15.31
CA ARG A 272 -0.42 -3.53 14.55
C ARG A 272 -0.62 -2.14 13.97
N ARG A 273 -0.93 -2.11 12.67
CA ARG A 273 -1.40 -0.92 11.93
C ARG A 273 -2.78 -1.10 11.29
N GLN A 274 -3.27 -2.34 11.27
CA GLN A 274 -4.54 -2.75 10.69
C GLN A 274 -5.27 -3.70 11.65
N PRO A 275 -6.60 -3.90 11.49
CA PRO A 275 -7.41 -4.57 12.48
C PRO A 275 -7.50 -6.08 12.24
N THR A 276 -6.47 -6.70 11.67
CA THR A 276 -6.44 -8.11 11.26
C THR A 276 -6.46 -9.10 12.44
N ASN A 277 -6.33 -8.59 13.67
CA ASN A 277 -6.47 -9.37 14.90
C ASN A 277 -7.90 -9.32 15.50
N ALA A 278 -8.81 -8.56 14.89
CA ALA A 278 -10.16 -8.40 15.41
C ALA A 278 -10.96 -9.72 15.33
N PRO A 279 -11.90 -9.97 16.26
CA PRO A 279 -12.75 -11.16 16.20
C PRO A 279 -13.44 -11.31 14.83
N GLY A 280 -13.29 -12.48 14.21
CA GLY A 280 -13.86 -12.77 12.88
C GLY A 280 -12.89 -12.62 11.71
N MET A 281 -11.76 -11.91 11.88
CA MET A 281 -10.69 -11.88 10.87
C MET A 281 -10.10 -13.27 10.63
N LEU A 282 -9.68 -13.53 9.41
CA LEU A 282 -9.02 -14.79 9.05
C LEU A 282 -7.62 -14.87 9.68
N THR A 283 -7.22 -16.10 10.01
CA THR A 283 -5.80 -16.45 10.22
C THR A 283 -5.03 -16.34 8.91
N ARG A 284 -3.69 -16.21 8.97
CA ARG A 284 -2.86 -16.16 7.75
C ARG A 284 -3.06 -17.40 6.88
N GLN A 285 -3.16 -18.58 7.50
CA GLN A 285 -3.42 -19.82 6.78
C GLN A 285 -4.79 -19.81 6.08
N GLU A 286 -5.86 -19.37 6.77
CA GLU A 286 -7.18 -19.23 6.13
C GLU A 286 -7.16 -18.23 4.97
N VAL A 287 -6.37 -17.15 5.05
CA VAL A 287 -6.21 -16.22 3.91
C VAL A 287 -5.55 -16.92 2.72
N ILE A 288 -4.47 -17.67 2.95
CA ILE A 288 -3.75 -18.42 1.90
C ILE A 288 -4.68 -19.46 1.26
N ASP A 289 -5.40 -20.23 2.08
CA ASP A 289 -6.32 -21.27 1.61
C ASP A 289 -7.49 -20.69 0.81
N TYR A 290 -8.08 -19.60 1.30
CA TYR A 290 -9.15 -18.89 0.61
C TYR A 290 -8.68 -18.34 -0.73
N TYR A 291 -7.50 -17.72 -0.76
CA TYR A 291 -6.91 -17.19 -1.97
C TYR A 291 -6.64 -18.29 -3.01
N ALA A 292 -6.05 -19.41 -2.59
CA ALA A 292 -5.80 -20.58 -3.44
C ALA A 292 -7.10 -21.14 -4.02
N GLN A 293 -8.14 -21.28 -3.18
CA GLN A 293 -9.45 -21.77 -3.60
C GLN A 293 -10.08 -20.86 -4.67
N ARG A 294 -9.97 -19.54 -4.50
CA ARG A 294 -10.63 -18.55 -5.36
C ARG A 294 -9.90 -18.31 -6.69
N THR A 295 -8.59 -18.41 -6.70
CA THR A 295 -7.76 -18.21 -7.90
C THR A 295 -7.51 -19.51 -8.66
N GLY A 296 -7.55 -20.66 -7.99
CA GLY A 296 -7.12 -21.95 -8.53
C GLY A 296 -5.59 -22.07 -8.65
N TRP A 297 -4.83 -21.08 -8.17
CA TRP A 297 -3.37 -21.13 -8.19
C TRP A 297 -2.83 -21.99 -7.06
N SER A 298 -1.72 -22.68 -7.35
CA SER A 298 -1.02 -23.44 -6.33
C SER A 298 -0.32 -22.48 -5.37
N VAL A 299 -0.60 -22.65 -4.09
CA VAL A 299 0.12 -22.00 -2.98
C VAL A 299 1.11 -22.97 -2.34
N ALA A 300 1.54 -24.01 -3.08
CA ALA A 300 2.62 -24.88 -2.62
C ALA A 300 3.86 -24.02 -2.31
N ASN A 301 4.59 -24.39 -1.26
CA ASN A 301 5.81 -23.70 -0.84
C ASN A 301 5.60 -22.25 -0.38
N PHE A 302 4.43 -21.94 0.23
CA PHE A 302 4.12 -20.59 0.66
C PHE A 302 5.11 -20.01 1.68
N ASP A 303 5.85 -20.87 2.39
CA ASP A 303 6.97 -20.49 3.26
C ASP A 303 7.93 -19.51 2.58
N PHE A 304 8.22 -19.69 1.27
CA PHE A 304 9.04 -18.76 0.51
C PHE A 304 8.43 -17.36 0.42
N TYR A 305 7.14 -17.27 0.09
CA TYR A 305 6.44 -16.00 -0.06
C TYR A 305 6.22 -15.31 1.29
N GLU A 306 6.01 -16.07 2.37
CA GLU A 306 5.94 -15.51 3.74
C GLU A 306 7.29 -14.93 4.16
N VAL A 307 8.39 -15.68 4.00
CA VAL A 307 9.75 -15.18 4.29
C VAL A 307 10.08 -13.96 3.43
N TYR A 308 9.73 -13.97 2.14
CA TYR A 308 9.92 -12.81 1.26
C TYR A 308 9.15 -11.59 1.77
N GLY A 309 7.88 -11.74 2.13
CA GLY A 309 7.05 -10.65 2.63
C GLY A 309 7.64 -10.02 3.90
N LEU A 310 8.04 -10.86 4.86
CA LEU A 310 8.68 -10.41 6.10
C LEU A 310 10.03 -9.74 5.84
N PHE A 311 10.87 -10.30 4.96
CA PHE A 311 12.15 -9.72 4.58
C PHE A 311 11.97 -8.36 3.88
N ARG A 312 11.02 -8.26 2.95
CA ARG A 312 10.65 -7.01 2.29
C ARG A 312 10.23 -5.96 3.32
N LEU A 313 9.36 -6.31 4.27
CA LEU A 313 8.95 -5.42 5.35
C LEU A 313 10.14 -4.98 6.20
N ALA A 314 11.04 -5.91 6.56
CA ALA A 314 12.27 -5.62 7.28
C ALA A 314 13.14 -4.61 6.51
N GLY A 315 13.29 -4.77 5.19
CA GLY A 315 14.00 -3.82 4.33
C GLY A 315 13.36 -2.43 4.27
N ILE A 316 12.03 -2.34 4.27
CA ILE A 316 11.31 -1.05 4.31
C ILE A 316 11.59 -0.34 5.65
N VAL A 317 11.35 -1.03 6.76
CA VAL A 317 11.52 -0.42 8.10
C VAL A 317 12.98 -0.09 8.37
N GLN A 318 13.93 -0.91 7.89
CA GLN A 318 15.37 -0.67 8.04
C GLN A 318 15.84 0.58 7.28
N GLN A 319 15.33 0.83 6.06
CA GLN A 319 15.65 2.06 5.32
C GLN A 319 15.13 3.31 6.05
N ILE A 320 13.97 3.22 6.70
CA ILE A 320 13.43 4.31 7.53
C ILE A 320 14.29 4.47 8.80
N TYR A 321 14.66 3.37 9.45
CA TYR A 321 15.49 3.37 10.65
C TYR A 321 16.87 3.97 10.41
N LYS A 322 17.53 3.62 9.30
CA LYS A 322 18.81 4.22 8.91
C LYS A 322 18.70 5.74 8.80
N ARG A 323 17.69 6.25 8.09
CA ARG A 323 17.46 7.70 7.98
C ARG A 323 17.23 8.35 9.35
N PHE A 324 16.55 7.67 10.26
CA PHE A 324 16.38 8.15 11.64
C PHE A 324 17.72 8.21 12.40
N LYS A 325 18.53 7.14 12.35
CA LYS A 325 19.88 7.09 12.96
C LYS A 325 20.81 8.19 12.42
N GLU A 326 20.70 8.52 11.14
CA GLU A 326 21.48 9.58 10.50
C GLU A 326 20.94 11.00 10.77
N GLY A 327 19.82 11.14 11.49
CA GLY A 327 19.18 12.43 11.76
C GLY A 327 18.38 13.00 10.58
N ASN A 328 18.26 12.25 9.49
CA ASN A 328 17.52 12.59 8.27
C ASN A 328 16.00 12.37 8.40
N ALA A 329 15.56 11.66 9.45
CA ALA A 329 14.15 11.51 9.81
C ALA A 329 13.97 11.77 11.31
N ARG A 330 12.94 12.55 11.70
CA ARG A 330 12.80 13.08 13.07
C ARG A 330 11.65 12.49 13.88
N ASN A 331 10.83 11.61 13.29
CA ASN A 331 9.72 11.00 14.01
C ASN A 331 10.24 10.02 15.06
N PRO A 332 9.96 10.21 16.37
CA PRO A 332 10.45 9.33 17.44
C PRO A 332 10.00 7.87 17.28
N VAL A 333 8.86 7.62 16.62
CA VAL A 333 8.38 6.26 16.33
C VAL A 333 9.39 5.46 15.52
N PHE A 334 10.20 6.11 14.67
CA PHE A 334 11.19 5.42 13.86
C PHE A 334 12.31 4.78 14.70
N ALA A 335 12.53 5.18 15.95
CA ALA A 335 13.47 4.52 16.85
C ALA A 335 13.10 3.04 17.11
N THR A 336 11.82 2.68 17.00
CA THR A 336 11.36 1.29 17.22
C THR A 336 11.58 0.38 16.02
N PHE A 337 11.96 0.93 14.86
CA PHE A 337 12.03 0.19 13.60
C PHE A 337 13.24 -0.75 13.53
N GLY A 338 14.37 -0.40 14.17
CA GLY A 338 15.53 -1.30 14.28
C GLY A 338 15.20 -2.59 15.04
N PRO A 339 14.67 -2.50 16.29
CA PRO A 339 14.17 -3.66 17.02
C PRO A 339 13.12 -4.46 16.24
N PHE A 340 12.21 -3.78 15.53
CA PHE A 340 11.21 -4.48 14.71
C PHE A 340 11.84 -5.21 13.52
N ALA A 341 12.84 -4.64 12.85
CA ALA A 341 13.59 -5.33 11.80
C ALA A 341 14.20 -6.63 12.35
N ASN A 342 14.90 -6.58 13.49
CA ASN A 342 15.46 -7.79 14.12
C ASN A 342 14.38 -8.84 14.44
N TYR A 343 13.22 -8.43 14.96
CA TYR A 343 12.11 -9.35 15.20
C TYR A 343 11.61 -10.04 13.91
N LEU A 344 11.47 -9.29 12.82
CA LEU A 344 11.09 -9.85 11.52
C LEU A 344 12.13 -10.84 10.99
N GLY A 345 13.43 -10.55 11.20
CA GLY A 345 14.53 -11.47 10.87
C GLY A 345 14.43 -12.78 11.63
N GLN A 346 14.22 -12.73 12.95
CA GLN A 346 14.03 -13.92 13.78
C GLN A 346 12.78 -14.73 13.36
N ARG A 347 11.71 -14.04 12.92
CA ARG A 347 10.52 -14.72 12.39
C ARG A 347 10.83 -15.43 11.07
N CYS A 348 11.59 -14.80 10.16
CA CYS A 348 12.07 -15.45 8.95
C CYS A 348 12.89 -16.70 9.28
N GLU A 349 13.85 -16.62 10.21
CA GLU A 349 14.69 -17.75 10.61
C GLU A 349 13.88 -18.92 11.20
N ARG A 350 12.83 -18.63 11.97
CA ARG A 350 11.91 -19.67 12.48
C ARG A 350 11.16 -20.39 11.36
N ILE A 351 10.65 -19.65 10.38
CA ILE A 351 9.96 -20.23 9.23
C ILE A 351 10.94 -21.05 8.39
N ILE A 352 12.13 -20.51 8.10
CA ILE A 352 13.21 -21.20 7.37
C ILE A 352 13.58 -22.52 8.04
N ALA A 353 13.68 -22.56 9.38
CA ALA A 353 14.04 -23.77 10.12
C ALA A 353 12.95 -24.86 10.11
N GLN A 354 11.69 -24.48 9.87
CA GLN A 354 10.54 -25.39 9.82
C GLN A 354 10.12 -25.75 8.38
N SER A 355 10.56 -24.95 7.42
CA SER A 355 10.24 -25.08 6.01
C SER A 355 10.77 -26.40 5.43
N SER A 356 9.97 -26.98 4.54
CA SER A 356 10.33 -28.20 3.79
C SER A 356 11.01 -27.94 2.44
N LEU A 357 11.18 -26.66 2.06
CA LEU A 357 11.81 -26.22 0.82
C LEU A 357 13.29 -26.55 0.66
#